data_AF-A0A9D1ALF5-F1
#
_entry.id   AF-A0A9D1ALF5-F1
#
_cell.length_a   1.000
_cell.length_b   1.000
_cell.length_c   1.000
_cell.angle_alpha   90.00
_cell.angle_beta   90.00
_cell.angle_gamma   90.00
#
_symmetry.space_group_name_H-M   'P 1'
#
loop_
_entity.id
_entity.type
_entity.pdbx_description
1 polymer ?
#
loop_
_entity_poly.entity_id
_entity_poly.type
_entity_poly.pdbx_seq_one_letter_code
_entity_poly.pdbx_strand_id
1 'polypeptide(L)'
;MQYGNQTLEGLLQQIPQDEQSQYRIWLNKVLREVIRTQLTHRQQEVLHFYYQCGLNLNQIAKALGLDPSTVCRTKQRALKRIRLYLSILPKQ
;
A
#
# COMPACT_ATOMS: atom_id res chain seq x y z
N MET A 1 -13.84 43.74 9.71
CA MET A 1 -13.82 42.90 8.50
C MET A 1 -13.48 41.49 8.93
N GLN A 2 -14.50 40.63 9.05
CA GLN A 2 -14.35 39.28 9.56
C GLN A 2 -14.20 38.37 8.34
N TYR A 3 -12.97 37.94 8.04
CA TYR A 3 -12.77 36.88 7.05
C TYR A 3 -13.38 35.62 7.63
N GLY A 4 -14.62 35.34 7.20
CA GLY A 4 -15.39 34.20 7.63
C GLY A 4 -14.55 32.95 7.48
N ASN A 5 -14.49 32.16 8.55
CA ASN A 5 -13.85 30.85 8.58
C ASN A 5 -14.32 30.04 7.37
N GLN A 6 -13.51 29.98 6.32
CA GLN A 6 -13.60 28.92 5.33
C GLN A 6 -13.21 27.65 6.07
N THR A 7 -14.20 27.01 6.67
CA THR A 7 -14.06 25.69 7.29
C THR A 7 -13.43 24.77 6.25
N LEU A 8 -12.38 24.06 6.64
CA LEU A 8 -11.69 23.07 5.79
C LEU A 8 -12.67 22.02 5.23
N GLU A 9 -13.83 21.84 5.87
CA GLU A 9 -14.94 21.03 5.38
C GLU A 9 -15.49 21.46 4.01
N GLY A 10 -15.57 22.78 3.74
CA GLY A 10 -16.11 23.28 2.46
C GLY A 10 -15.20 22.98 1.27
N LEU A 11 -13.88 22.93 1.50
CA LEU A 11 -12.89 22.52 0.50
C LEU A 11 -12.89 21.02 0.25
N LEU A 12 -13.18 20.21 1.28
CA LEU A 12 -13.28 18.75 1.13
C LEU A 12 -14.56 18.32 0.39
N GLN A 13 -15.63 19.14 0.41
CA GLN A 13 -16.84 18.91 -0.38
C GLN A 13 -16.67 19.21 -1.88
N GLN A 14 -15.60 19.90 -2.29
CA GLN A 14 -15.36 20.28 -3.68
C GLN A 14 -14.61 19.22 -4.49
N ILE A 15 -14.11 18.14 -3.85
CA ILE A 15 -13.51 17.02 -4.58
C ILE A 15 -14.62 16.07 -5.01
N PRO A 16 -14.89 15.93 -6.32
CA PRO A 16 -15.96 15.06 -6.78
C PRO A 16 -15.60 13.57 -6.53
N GLN A 17 -16.58 12.79 -6.07
CA GLN A 17 -16.39 11.42 -5.54
C GLN A 17 -15.88 10.41 -6.60
N ASP A 18 -16.15 10.70 -7.86
CA ASP A 18 -15.72 9.97 -9.05
C ASP A 18 -14.22 10.11 -9.30
N GLU A 19 -13.63 11.29 -9.09
CA GLU A 19 -12.18 11.50 -9.21
C GLU A 19 -11.41 10.69 -8.16
N GLN A 20 -11.90 10.65 -6.93
CA GLN A 20 -11.36 9.81 -5.86
C GLN A 20 -11.46 8.31 -6.23
N SER A 21 -12.57 7.91 -6.86
CA SER A 21 -12.81 6.53 -7.30
C SER A 21 -11.87 6.10 -8.44
N GLN A 22 -11.67 6.96 -9.45
CA GLN A 22 -10.74 6.70 -10.55
C GLN A 22 -9.30 6.62 -10.06
N TYR A 23 -8.89 7.54 -9.20
CA TYR A 23 -7.57 7.51 -8.56
C TYR A 23 -7.33 6.21 -7.78
N ARG A 24 -8.34 5.73 -7.03
CA ARG A 24 -8.28 4.44 -6.31
C ARG A 24 -8.17 3.25 -7.24
N ILE A 25 -8.92 3.25 -8.35
CA ILE A 25 -8.85 2.17 -9.35
C ILE A 25 -7.46 2.14 -10.00
N TRP A 26 -6.93 3.30 -10.38
CA TRP A 26 -5.58 3.43 -10.95
C TRP A 26 -4.52 2.96 -9.96
N LEU A 27 -4.55 3.43 -8.70
CA LEU A 27 -3.62 3.00 -7.66
C LEU A 27 -3.65 1.48 -7.45
N ASN A 28 -4.83 0.86 -7.44
CA ASN A 28 -4.95 -0.59 -7.30
C ASN A 28 -4.37 -1.36 -8.50
N LYS A 29 -4.45 -0.81 -9.72
CA LYS A 29 -3.80 -1.41 -10.90
C LYS A 29 -2.29 -1.28 -10.80
N VAL A 30 -1.79 -0.09 -10.51
CA VAL A 30 -0.35 0.18 -10.34
C VAL A 30 0.25 -0.70 -9.25
N LEU A 31 -0.38 -0.78 -8.07
CA LEU A 31 0.10 -1.60 -6.97
C LEU A 31 0.15 -3.08 -7.34
N ARG A 32 -0.85 -3.59 -8.07
CA ARG A 32 -0.84 -4.97 -8.58
C ARG A 32 0.33 -5.22 -9.51
N GLU A 33 0.59 -4.31 -10.45
CA GLU A 33 1.73 -4.43 -11.37
C GLU A 33 3.07 -4.35 -10.65
N VAL A 34 3.22 -3.44 -9.68
CA VAL A 34 4.46 -3.32 -8.88
C VAL A 34 4.68 -4.58 -8.05
N ILE A 35 3.65 -5.12 -7.40
CA ILE A 35 3.75 -6.37 -6.65
C ILE A 35 4.16 -7.51 -7.58
N ARG A 36 3.53 -7.63 -8.76
CA ARG A 36 3.80 -8.70 -9.73
C ARG A 36 5.22 -8.64 -10.31
N THR A 37 5.71 -7.44 -10.62
CA THR A 37 6.95 -7.27 -11.41
C THR A 37 8.19 -6.95 -10.57
N GLN A 38 8.03 -6.30 -9.41
CA GLN A 38 9.16 -5.74 -8.65
C GLN A 38 9.44 -6.46 -7.34
N LEU A 39 8.50 -7.26 -6.84
CA LEU A 39 8.69 -8.04 -5.63
C LEU A 39 9.14 -9.45 -5.97
N THR A 40 10.04 -10.00 -5.14
CA THR A 40 10.39 -11.41 -5.25
C THR A 40 9.24 -12.28 -4.77
N HIS A 41 9.20 -13.55 -5.20
CA HIS A 41 8.19 -14.51 -4.76
C HIS A 41 8.00 -14.51 -3.24
N ARG A 42 9.10 -14.57 -2.48
CA ARG A 42 9.04 -14.57 -1.01
C ARG A 42 8.46 -13.27 -0.42
N GLN A 43 8.69 -12.12 -1.06
CA GLN A 43 8.09 -10.85 -0.64
C GLN A 43 6.59 -10.84 -0.90
N GLN A 44 6.16 -11.38 -2.05
CA GLN A 44 4.75 -11.52 -2.39
C GLN A 44 4.03 -12.46 -1.40
N GLU A 45 4.60 -13.64 -1.10
CA GLU A 45 4.04 -14.60 -0.14
C GLU A 45 3.82 -13.98 1.24
N VAL A 46 4.83 -13.26 1.77
CA VAL A 46 4.72 -12.61 3.09
C VAL A 46 3.63 -11.54 3.08
N LEU A 47 3.49 -10.76 2.00
CA LEU A 47 2.42 -9.77 1.88
C LEU A 47 1.04 -10.42 1.73
N HIS A 48 0.94 -11.51 0.96
CA HIS A 48 -0.29 -12.26 0.78
C HIS A 48 -0.79 -12.81 2.11
N PHE A 49 0.06 -13.51 2.87
CA PHE A 49 -0.35 -14.03 4.17
C PHE A 49 -0.73 -12.92 5.16
N TYR A 50 -0.04 -11.78 5.14
CA TYR A 50 -0.32 -10.69 6.06
C TYR A 50 -1.60 -9.93 5.73
N TYR A 51 -1.77 -9.49 4.48
CA TYR A 51 -2.89 -8.63 4.08
C TYR A 51 -4.12 -9.38 3.58
N GLN A 52 -3.92 -10.54 2.93
CA GLN A 52 -5.00 -11.30 2.32
C GLN A 52 -5.51 -12.42 3.23
N CYS A 53 -4.59 -13.11 3.94
CA CYS A 53 -4.97 -14.15 4.90
C CYS A 53 -5.10 -13.65 6.35
N GLY A 54 -4.73 -12.40 6.63
CA GLY A 54 -4.82 -11.80 7.97
C GLY A 54 -3.90 -12.43 9.02
N LEU A 55 -2.85 -13.15 8.61
CA LEU A 55 -1.94 -13.82 9.52
C LEU A 55 -0.98 -12.83 10.20
N ASN A 56 -0.68 -13.06 11.48
CA ASN A 56 0.36 -12.31 12.18
C ASN A 56 1.77 -12.83 11.82
N LEU A 57 2.81 -12.05 12.12
CA LEU A 57 4.18 -12.37 11.72
C LEU A 57 4.68 -13.73 12.23
N ASN A 58 4.24 -14.16 13.43
CA ASN A 58 4.61 -15.44 14.00
C ASN A 58 3.90 -16.61 13.31
N GLN A 59 2.63 -16.44 12.92
CA GLN A 59 1.90 -17.41 12.12
C GLN A 59 2.51 -17.57 10.73
N ILE A 60 2.88 -16.44 10.09
CA ILE A 60 3.56 -16.44 8.80
C ILE A 60 4.92 -17.13 8.90
N ALA A 61 5.68 -16.84 9.96
CA ALA A 61 6.97 -17.48 10.23
C ALA A 61 6.83 -19.01 10.32
N LYS A 62 5.84 -19.50 11.07
CA LYS A 62 5.51 -20.93 11.15
C LYS A 62 5.09 -21.51 9.80
N ALA A 63 4.19 -20.84 9.07
CA ALA A 63 3.69 -21.29 7.78
C ALA A 63 4.79 -21.38 6.70
N LEU A 64 5.79 -20.50 6.76
CA LEU A 64 6.89 -20.44 5.79
C LEU A 64 8.15 -21.18 6.24
N GLY A 65 8.18 -21.72 7.46
CA GLY A 65 9.38 -22.33 8.06
C GLY A 65 10.53 -21.32 8.24
N LEU A 66 10.21 -20.07 8.55
CA LEU A 66 11.16 -18.96 8.71
C LEU A 66 11.17 -18.43 10.14
N ASP A 67 12.23 -17.70 10.49
CA ASP A 67 12.27 -16.93 11.73
C ASP A 67 11.38 -15.67 11.65
N PRO A 68 10.66 -15.27 12.73
CA PRO A 68 9.84 -14.06 12.75
C PRO A 68 10.59 -12.78 12.36
N SER A 69 11.87 -12.65 12.71
CA SER A 69 12.70 -11.51 12.31
C SER A 69 12.96 -11.50 10.79
N THR A 70 13.08 -12.68 10.17
CA THR A 70 13.19 -12.83 8.72
C THR A 70 11.91 -12.40 8.02
N VAL A 71 10.74 -12.79 8.54
CA VAL A 71 9.44 -12.37 8.01
C VAL A 71 9.26 -10.87 8.14
N CYS A 72 9.61 -10.29 9.30
CA CYS A 72 9.54 -8.85 9.54
C CYS A 72 10.41 -8.07 8.54
N ARG A 73 11.69 -8.44 8.40
CA ARG A 73 12.62 -7.81 7.44
C ARG A 73 12.15 -7.99 6.00
N THR A 74 11.60 -9.15 5.65
CA THR A 74 11.07 -9.42 4.30
C THR A 74 9.88 -8.52 3.99
N LYS A 75 8.94 -8.39 4.92
CA LYS A 75 7.81 -7.45 4.82
C LYS A 75 8.30 -6.01 4.65
N GLN A 76 9.24 -5.56 5.47
CA GLN A 76 9.80 -4.21 5.39
C GLN A 76 10.49 -3.95 4.05
N ARG A 77 11.27 -4.90 3.54
CA ARG A 77 11.93 -4.79 2.22
C ARG A 77 10.91 -4.74 1.09
N ALA A 78 9.84 -5.54 1.15
CA ALA A 78 8.75 -5.50 0.19
C ALA A 78 8.09 -4.10 0.17
N LEU A 79 7.73 -3.56 1.34
CA LEU A 79 7.14 -2.22 1.46
C LEU A 79 8.10 -1.10 1.02
N LYS A 80 9.41 -1.24 1.26
CA LYS A 80 10.41 -0.29 0.76
C LYS A 80 10.46 -0.29 -0.76
N ARG A 81 10.41 -1.47 -1.40
CA ARG A 81 10.33 -1.57 -2.86
C ARG A 81 9.07 -0.93 -3.40
N ILE A 82 7.89 -1.26 -2.86
CA ILE A 82 6.62 -0.66 -3.30
C ILE A 82 6.69 0.88 -3.23
N ARG A 83 7.20 1.42 -2.12
CA ARG A 83 7.34 2.89 -1.95
C ARG A 83 8.31 3.51 -2.95
N LEU A 84 9.46 2.86 -3.21
CA LEU A 84 10.43 3.35 -4.19
C LEU A 84 9.80 3.43 -5.59
N TYR A 85 9.09 2.38 -6.01
CA TYR A 85 8.43 2.40 -7.33
C TYR A 85 7.31 3.43 -7.38
N LEU A 86 6.50 3.54 -6.33
CA LEU A 86 5.44 4.54 -6.29
C LEU A 86 5.97 5.98 -6.30
N SER A 87 7.17 6.24 -5.76
CA SER A 87 7.79 7.57 -5.83
C SER A 87 8.36 7.93 -7.19
N ILE A 88 8.69 6.93 -8.03
CA ILE A 88 9.25 7.15 -9.37
C ILE A 88 8.14 7.32 -10.42
N LEU A 89 6.93 6.84 -10.13
CA LEU A 89 5.81 7.00 -11.04
C LEU A 89 5.37 8.46 -11.12
N PRO A 90 5.15 9.01 -12.34
CA PRO A 90 4.62 10.35 -12.49
C PRO A 90 3.26 10.42 -11.82
N LYS A 91 3.14 11.31 -10.83
CA LYS A 91 1.84 11.69 -10.28
C LYS A 91 1.13 12.46 -11.39
N GLN A 92 0.04 11.89 -11.90
CA GLN A 92 -0.84 12.60 -12.83
C GLN A 92 -1.50 13.80 -12.14
#